data_AF-A0A0G0WT60-F1
#
_entry.id   AF-A0A0G0WT60-F1
#
_cell.length_a   1.000
_cell.length_b   1.000
_cell.length_c   1.000
_cell.angle_alpha   90.00
_cell.angle_beta   90.00
_cell.angle_gamma   90.00
#
_symmetry.space_group_name_H-M   'P 1'
#
loop_
_entity.id
_entity.type
_entity.pdbx_description
1 polymer ?
#
loop_
_entity_poly.entity_id
_entity_poly.type
_entity_poly.pdbx_seq_one_letter_code
_entity_poly.pdbx_strand_id
1 'polypeptide(L)'
;MYLFLSAQDIQQLEVGFLDEQGYTAFFSSVPTPPEMFLFHVDRLMHEWKIEWKTILGVAVVVGPGSFTSTRLSVTMANGIAFARHIPIIGVENIERLSLSVLLSDRDWIPFFHAQKIETFVVPIYDRPPLITLKKIPV
;
A
#
# COMPACT_ATOMS: atom_id res chain seq x y z
N MET A 1 -0.66 -3.50 -14.09
CA MET A 1 -0.46 -4.39 -12.92
C MET A 1 -0.76 -3.64 -11.62
N TYR A 2 -1.22 -4.32 -10.57
CA TYR A 2 -1.64 -3.71 -9.29
C TYR A 2 -0.86 -4.28 -8.11
N LEU A 3 -0.40 -3.40 -7.21
CA LEU A 3 0.27 -3.77 -5.96
C LEU A 3 -0.76 -3.85 -4.83
N PHE A 4 -0.74 -4.90 -4.03
CA PHE A 4 -1.62 -5.08 -2.88
C PHE A 4 -0.79 -5.16 -1.61
N LEU A 5 -1.12 -4.36 -0.60
CA LEU A 5 -0.40 -4.28 0.67
C LEU A 5 -1.34 -4.61 1.84
N SER A 6 -0.97 -5.59 2.66
CA SER A 6 -1.69 -5.93 3.90
C SER A 6 -0.70 -6.06 5.05
N ALA A 7 -0.98 -5.35 6.16
CA ALA A 7 -0.17 -5.43 7.37
C ALA A 7 -1.07 -5.24 8.61
N GLN A 8 -1.99 -6.19 8.83
CA GLN A 8 -2.89 -6.18 9.98
C GLN A 8 -2.22 -6.69 11.27
N ASP A 9 -1.16 -7.50 11.15
CA ASP A 9 -0.27 -7.89 12.25
C ASP A 9 0.96 -6.97 12.29
N ILE A 10 1.45 -6.65 13.49
CA ILE A 10 2.63 -5.81 13.68
C ILE A 10 3.92 -6.49 13.22
N GLN A 11 3.97 -7.82 13.20
CA GLN A 11 5.17 -8.58 12.81
C GLN A 11 5.04 -9.24 11.43
N GLN A 12 4.04 -8.86 10.64
CA GLN A 12 3.80 -9.50 9.35
C GLN A 12 3.43 -8.48 8.29
N LEU A 13 4.13 -8.58 7.16
CA LEU A 13 3.82 -7.87 5.94
C LEU A 13 3.42 -8.87 4.87
N GLU A 14 2.24 -8.68 4.30
CA GLU A 14 1.79 -9.41 3.13
C GLU A 14 1.79 -8.47 1.92
N VAL A 15 2.42 -8.93 0.84
CA VAL A 15 2.51 -8.20 -0.43
C VAL A 15 1.96 -9.07 -1.53
N GLY A 16 1.03 -8.52 -2.30
CA GLY A 16 0.39 -9.16 -3.42
C GLY A 16 0.63 -8.36 -4.69
N PHE A 17 0.61 -9.05 -5.81
CA PHE A 17 0.75 -8.43 -7.11
C PHE A 17 -0.19 -9.08 -8.11
N LEU A 18 -1.01 -8.25 -8.76
CA LEU A 18 -2.00 -8.68 -9.73
C LEU A 18 -1.64 -8.16 -11.12
N ASP A 19 -1.95 -8.94 -12.14
CA ASP A 19 -1.86 -8.48 -13.52
C ASP A 19 -2.93 -7.43 -13.85
N GLU A 20 -2.98 -6.98 -15.10
CA GLU A 20 -3.97 -5.96 -15.53
C GLU A 20 -5.40 -6.49 -15.57
N GLN A 21 -5.56 -7.81 -15.69
CA GLN A 21 -6.84 -8.50 -15.69
C GLN A 21 -7.28 -8.88 -14.27
N GLY A 22 -6.45 -8.58 -13.26
CA GLY A 22 -6.74 -8.84 -11.85
C GLY A 22 -6.51 -10.28 -11.40
N TYR A 23 -5.74 -11.07 -12.16
CA TYR A 23 -5.27 -12.37 -11.67
C TYR A 23 -4.02 -12.18 -10.81
N THR A 24 -3.96 -12.92 -9.72
CA THR A 24 -2.78 -12.98 -8.86
C THR A 24 -1.59 -13.51 -9.64
N ALA A 25 -0.57 -12.66 -9.82
CA ALA A 25 0.71 -13.06 -10.41
C ALA A 25 1.67 -13.56 -9.32
N PHE A 26 1.80 -12.78 -8.24
CA PHE A 26 2.70 -13.08 -7.14
C PHE A 26 2.05 -12.70 -5.80
N PHE A 27 2.38 -13.44 -4.75
CA PHE A 27 2.13 -12.99 -3.39
C PHE A 27 3.19 -13.55 -2.47
N SER A 28 3.48 -12.84 -1.39
CA SER A 28 4.36 -13.31 -0.32
C SER A 28 3.88 -12.75 1.00
N SER A 29 4.13 -13.53 2.05
CA SER A 29 3.94 -13.13 3.43
C SER A 29 5.30 -13.20 4.12
N VAL A 30 5.75 -12.07 4.65
CA VAL A 30 7.07 -11.89 5.24
C VAL A 30 6.92 -11.56 6.72
N PRO A 31 7.41 -12.41 7.64
CA PRO A 31 7.55 -12.05 9.04
C PRO A 31 8.63 -10.97 9.17
N THR A 32 8.22 -9.76 9.57
CA THR A 32 9.11 -8.60 9.62
C THR A 32 8.50 -7.48 10.45
N PRO A 33 9.29 -6.69 11.19
CA PRO A 33 8.76 -5.57 11.93
C PRO A 33 8.46 -4.37 11.00
N PRO A 34 7.63 -3.39 11.44
CA PRO A 34 7.15 -2.30 10.60
C PRO A 34 8.27 -1.48 9.94
N GLU A 35 9.35 -1.19 10.67
CA GLU A 35 10.51 -0.44 10.18
C GLU A 35 11.18 -1.03 8.92
N MET A 36 10.97 -2.32 8.64
CA MET A 36 11.53 -3.02 7.50
C MET A 36 10.55 -3.22 6.35
N PHE A 37 9.31 -2.73 6.45
CA PHE A 37 8.27 -2.98 5.44
C PHE A 37 8.68 -2.54 4.04
N LEU A 38 9.11 -1.29 3.89
CA LEU A 38 9.48 -0.75 2.57
C LEU A 38 10.68 -1.50 1.96
N PHE A 39 11.65 -1.88 2.80
CA PHE A 39 12.78 -2.71 2.37
C PHE A 39 12.30 -4.05 1.80
N HIS A 40 11.36 -4.73 2.47
CA HIS A 40 10.85 -6.00 1.97
C HIS A 40 9.96 -5.86 0.75
N VAL A 41 9.17 -4.79 0.61
CA VAL A 41 8.44 -4.52 -0.62
C VAL A 41 9.40 -4.35 -1.79
N ASP A 42 10.43 -3.52 -1.65
CA ASP A 42 11.42 -3.31 -2.71
C ASP A 42 12.20 -4.59 -3.05
N ARG A 43 12.59 -5.37 -2.03
CA ARG A 43 13.22 -6.68 -2.24
C ARG A 43 12.32 -7.63 -3.03
N LEU A 44 11.04 -7.74 -2.67
CA LEU A 44 10.08 -8.60 -3.38
C LEU A 44 9.86 -8.14 -4.83
N MET A 45 9.81 -6.82 -5.07
CA MET A 45 9.74 -6.25 -6.42
C MET A 45 10.92 -6.69 -7.29
N HIS A 46 12.14 -6.65 -6.74
CA HIS A 46 13.34 -7.14 -7.43
C HIS A 46 13.31 -8.66 -7.66
N GLU A 47 12.91 -9.44 -6.66
CA GLU A 47 12.82 -10.90 -6.75
C GLU A 47 11.80 -11.34 -7.83
N TRP A 48 10.65 -10.66 -7.90
CA TRP A 48 9.62 -10.90 -8.91
C TRP A 48 9.90 -10.26 -10.26
N LYS A 49 11.02 -9.53 -10.39
CA LYS A 49 11.44 -8.81 -11.61
C LYS A 49 10.36 -7.84 -12.10
N ILE A 50 9.67 -7.17 -11.17
CA ILE A 50 8.66 -6.18 -11.46
C ILE A 50 9.31 -4.81 -11.34
N GLU A 51 9.14 -3.98 -12.36
CA GLU A 51 9.60 -2.61 -12.31
C GLU A 51 8.55 -1.69 -11.68
N TRP A 52 8.96 -0.79 -10.78
CA TRP A 52 8.06 0.21 -10.18
C TRP A 52 7.23 1.03 -11.19
N LYS A 53 7.76 1.20 -12.41
CA LYS A 53 7.09 1.93 -13.50
C LYS A 53 5.88 1.19 -14.09
N THR A 54 5.76 -0.13 -13.91
CA THR A 54 4.65 -0.94 -14.46
C THR A 54 3.45 -1.02 -13.52
N ILE A 55 3.59 -0.56 -12.28
CA ILE A 55 2.50 -0.45 -11.33
C ILE A 55 1.53 0.64 -11.80
N LEU A 56 0.26 0.27 -11.93
CA LEU A 56 -0.84 1.13 -12.37
C LEU A 56 -1.76 1.54 -11.22
N GLY A 57 -1.66 0.90 -10.05
CA GLY A 57 -2.43 1.25 -8.86
C GLY A 57 -1.99 0.46 -7.63
N VAL A 58 -2.40 0.93 -6.45
CA VAL A 58 -2.09 0.31 -5.16
C VAL A 58 -3.37 0.04 -4.37
N ALA A 59 -3.58 -1.19 -3.94
CA ALA A 59 -4.60 -1.55 -2.96
C ALA A 59 -3.94 -1.73 -1.60
N VAL A 60 -4.57 -1.23 -0.53
CA VAL A 60 -4.05 -1.37 0.83
C VAL A 60 -5.14 -1.73 1.81
N VAL A 61 -4.87 -2.69 2.70
CA VAL A 61 -5.78 -3.02 3.79
C VAL A 61 -5.74 -1.92 4.84
N VAL A 62 -6.92 -1.33 5.12
CA VAL A 62 -7.07 -0.20 6.07
C VAL A 62 -7.49 -0.63 7.47
N GLY A 63 -7.66 -1.93 7.70
CA GLY A 63 -7.94 -2.52 9.01
C GLY A 63 -9.17 -3.43 9.01
N PRO A 64 -9.59 -3.88 10.22
CA PRO A 64 -9.00 -3.63 11.53
C PRO A 64 -7.65 -4.35 11.72
N GLY A 65 -6.69 -3.71 12.37
CA GLY A 65 -5.34 -4.27 12.53
C GLY A 65 -4.52 -3.52 13.58
N SER A 66 -3.23 -3.85 13.68
CA SER A 66 -2.30 -3.10 14.51
C SER A 66 -2.22 -1.65 14.04
N PHE A 67 -2.43 -0.72 14.99
CA PHE A 67 -2.42 0.72 14.73
C PHE A 67 -1.15 1.19 14.03
N THR A 68 -0.01 0.64 14.44
CA THR A 68 1.31 0.99 13.89
C THR A 68 1.46 0.46 12.47
N SER A 69 1.23 -0.84 12.25
CA SER A 69 1.49 -1.47 10.96
C SER A 69 0.47 -1.06 9.89
N THR A 70 -0.81 -0.91 10.27
CA THR A 70 -1.85 -0.43 9.35
C THR A 70 -1.56 1.01 8.91
N ARG A 71 -1.21 1.91 9.83
CA ARG A 71 -0.82 3.28 9.47
C ARG A 71 0.42 3.32 8.58
N LEU A 72 1.42 2.48 8.88
CA LEU A 72 2.62 2.44 8.07
C LEU A 72 2.34 1.90 6.66
N SER A 73 1.55 0.84 6.54
CA SER A 73 1.12 0.27 5.26
C SER A 73 0.35 1.31 4.43
N VAL A 74 -0.61 2.02 5.02
CA VAL A 74 -1.37 3.10 4.36
C VAL A 74 -0.46 4.28 3.98
N THR A 75 0.49 4.66 4.84
CA THR A 75 1.45 5.73 4.54
C THR A 75 2.36 5.35 3.37
N MET A 76 2.85 4.12 3.35
CA MET A 76 3.66 3.57 2.28
C MET A 76 2.88 3.53 0.96
N ALA A 77 1.66 3.00 0.98
CA ALA A 77 0.78 2.95 -0.18
C ALA A 77 0.52 4.36 -0.75
N ASN A 78 0.19 5.33 0.11
CA ASN A 78 0.00 6.73 -0.28
C ASN A 78 1.28 7.33 -0.86
N GLY A 79 2.45 7.07 -0.27
CA GLY A 79 3.73 7.55 -0.78
C GLY A 79 4.05 7.02 -2.17
N ILE A 80 3.82 5.72 -2.40
CA ILE A 80 3.98 5.08 -3.72
C ILE A 80 3.00 5.70 -4.73
N ALA A 81 1.72 5.78 -4.37
CA ALA A 81 0.68 6.33 -5.23
C ALA A 81 0.95 7.80 -5.61
N PHE A 82 1.39 8.60 -4.63
CA PHE A 82 1.79 9.99 -4.81
C PHE A 82 2.98 10.14 -5.75
N ALA A 83 4.08 9.42 -5.49
CA ALA A 83 5.29 9.52 -6.30
C ALA A 83 5.07 9.04 -7.75
N ARG A 84 4.15 8.08 -7.96
CA ARG A 84 3.87 7.49 -9.27
C ARG A 84 2.70 8.13 -10.01
N HIS A 85 1.94 9.02 -9.36
CA HIS A 85 0.68 9.56 -9.87
C HIS A 85 -0.31 8.47 -10.31
N ILE A 86 -0.48 7.44 -9.47
CA ILE A 86 -1.38 6.31 -9.71
C ILE A 86 -2.49 6.25 -8.66
N PRO A 87 -3.66 5.66 -8.99
CA PRO A 87 -4.74 5.47 -8.03
C PRO A 87 -4.34 4.57 -6.85
N ILE A 88 -4.99 4.82 -5.71
CA ILE A 88 -4.92 4.00 -4.50
C ILE A 88 -6.33 3.69 -4.02
N ILE A 89 -6.57 2.46 -3.56
CA ILE A 89 -7.83 2.06 -2.93
C ILE A 89 -7.57 1.49 -1.53
N GLY A 90 -8.47 1.81 -0.60
CA GLY A 90 -8.50 1.18 0.72
C GLY A 90 -9.43 -0.03 0.69
N VAL A 91 -8.98 -1.14 1.27
CA VAL A 91 -9.74 -2.39 1.40
C VAL A 91 -9.97 -2.68 2.88
N GLU A 92 -11.22 -2.87 3.28
CA GLU A 92 -11.54 -3.34 4.64
C GLU A 92 -11.39 -4.86 4.71
N ASN A 93 -10.74 -5.37 5.76
CA ASN A 93 -10.59 -6.81 5.99
C ASN A 93 -10.99 -7.17 7.42
N ILE A 94 -12.28 -6.98 7.72
CA ILE A 94 -12.88 -7.15 9.05
C ILE A 94 -12.63 -8.55 9.61
N GLU A 95 -12.75 -9.56 8.76
CA GLU A 95 -12.60 -10.97 9.12
C GLU A 95 -11.13 -11.41 9.22
N ARG A 96 -10.17 -10.52 8.92
CA ARG A 96 -8.73 -10.80 8.89
C ARG A 96 -8.40 -12.01 8.00
N LEU A 97 -9.03 -12.05 6.83
CA LEU A 97 -8.75 -13.04 5.80
C LEU A 97 -7.28 -12.93 5.37
N SER A 98 -6.67 -14.07 5.02
CA SER A 98 -5.31 -14.05 4.47
C SER A 98 -5.28 -13.30 3.14
N LEU A 99 -4.11 -12.75 2.79
CA LEU A 99 -3.96 -12.06 1.52
C LEU A 99 -4.35 -12.95 0.33
N SER A 100 -4.05 -14.25 0.37
CA SER A 100 -4.45 -15.20 -0.69
C SER A 100 -5.96 -15.25 -0.92
N VAL A 101 -6.77 -15.11 0.14
CA VAL A 101 -8.24 -15.07 0.04
C VAL A 101 -8.68 -13.71 -0.47
N LEU A 102 -8.11 -12.62 0.03
CA LEU A 102 -8.43 -11.26 -0.45
C LEU A 102 -8.10 -11.06 -1.93
N LEU A 103 -7.04 -11.69 -2.44
CA LEU A 103 -6.67 -11.65 -3.85
C LEU A 103 -7.55 -12.55 -4.72
N SER A 104 -8.27 -13.51 -4.12
CA SER A 104 -9.26 -14.32 -4.86
C SER A 104 -10.58 -13.56 -5.06
N ASP A 105 -10.88 -12.61 -4.17
CA ASP A 105 -11.97 -11.66 -4.31
C ASP A 105 -11.55 -10.49 -5.21
N ARG A 106 -12.29 -10.29 -6.30
CA ARG A 106 -11.93 -9.38 -7.40
C ARG A 106 -12.79 -8.13 -7.47
N ASP A 107 -13.73 -7.98 -6.54
CA ASP A 107 -14.76 -6.95 -6.62
C ASP A 107 -14.19 -5.53 -6.56
N TRP A 108 -12.95 -5.38 -6.08
CA TRP A 108 -12.25 -4.09 -6.00
C TRP A 108 -11.49 -3.68 -7.28
N ILE A 109 -11.24 -4.59 -8.23
CA ILE A 109 -10.48 -4.28 -9.47
C ILE A 109 -11.19 -3.28 -10.40
N PRO A 110 -12.51 -3.37 -10.64
CA PRO A 110 -13.23 -2.39 -11.45
C PRO A 110 -13.06 -0.94 -10.95
N PHE A 111 -12.80 -0.72 -9.66
CA PHE A 111 -12.59 0.61 -9.10
C PHE A 111 -11.32 1.28 -9.62
N PHE A 112 -10.27 0.52 -9.96
CA PHE A 112 -9.07 1.08 -10.57
C PHE A 112 -9.30 1.59 -11.99
N HIS A 113 -10.22 0.96 -12.75
CA HIS A 113 -10.55 1.36 -14.11
C HIS A 113 -11.61 2.47 -14.19
N ALA A 114 -12.48 2.57 -13.17
CA ALA A 114 -13.63 3.46 -13.18
C ALA A 114 -13.35 4.86 -12.59
N GLN A 115 -12.33 5.01 -11.75
CA GLN A 115 -12.12 6.28 -11.04
C GLN A 115 -11.19 7.23 -11.79
N LYS A 116 -11.68 8.47 -11.99
CA LYS A 116 -10.79 9.61 -12.22
C LYS A 116 -9.96 9.80 -10.95
N ILE A 117 -8.64 9.86 -11.11
CA ILE A 117 -7.73 10.23 -10.02
C ILE A 117 -8.10 11.67 -9.63
N GLU A 118 -8.81 11.83 -8.51
CA GLU A 118 -8.97 13.14 -7.90
C GLU A 118 -7.61 13.59 -7.35
N THR A 119 -7.33 14.90 -7.45
CA THR A 119 -6.06 15.47 -6.98
C THR A 119 -5.86 15.18 -5.50
N PHE A 120 -4.61 14.91 -5.09
CA PHE A 120 -4.23 14.75 -3.69
C PHE A 120 -4.75 15.92 -2.85
N VAL A 121 -5.35 15.61 -1.69
CA VAL A 121 -5.84 16.63 -0.77
C VAL A 121 -4.65 17.47 -0.29
N VAL A 122 -4.70 18.76 -0.58
CA VAL A 122 -3.75 19.73 -0.02
C VAL A 122 -4.31 20.20 1.31
N PRO A 123 -3.63 19.94 2.44
CA PRO A 123 -4.11 20.41 3.73
C PRO A 123 -4.04 21.93 3.79
N ILE A 124 -5.17 22.57 4.10
CA ILE A 124 -5.26 24.00 4.36
C ILE A 124 -5.26 24.18 5.87
N TYR A 125 -4.28 24.93 6.37
CA TYR A 125 -4.17 25.27 7.79
C TYR A 125 -4.45 26.76 7.97
N ASP A 126 -5.14 27.13 9.05
CA ASP A 126 -5.40 28.54 9.41
C ASP A 126 -4.11 29.32 9.72
N ARG A 127 -3.01 28.60 9.95
CA ARG A 127 -1.67 29.16 10.16
C ARG A 127 -0.62 28.17 9.65
N PRO A 128 0.60 28.63 9.30
CA PRO A 128 1.69 27.74 8.91
C PRO A 128 1.96 26.67 9.99
N PRO A 129 2.33 25.43 9.60
CA PRO A 129 2.66 24.39 10.57
C PRO A 129 3.83 24.83 11.46
N LEU A 130 3.69 24.64 12.77
CA LEU A 130 4.72 24.96 13.78
C LEU A 130 5.83 23.90 13.81
N ILE A 131 6.38 23.55 12.65
CA ILE A 131 7.59 22.72 12.50
C ILE A 131 8.72 23.68 12.12
N THR A 132 9.04 24.62 13.02
CA THR A 132 9.90 25.78 12.71
C THR A 132 11.39 25.52 12.89
N LEU A 133 11.77 24.39 13.50
CA LEU A 133 13.16 24.02 13.70
C LEU A 133 13.52 22.87 12.75
N LYS A 134 14.58 23.08 11.96
CA LYS A 134 15.19 22.01 11.15
C LYS A 134 15.53 20.83 12.08
N LYS A 135 15.28 19.60 11.64
CA LYS A 135 15.90 18.41 12.24
C LYS A 135 17.41 18.66 12.33
N ILE A 136 17.94 18.63 13.54
CA ILE A 136 19.39 18.65 13.78
C ILE A 136 19.93 17.32 13.24
N PRO A 137 20.94 17.31 12.35
CA PRO A 137 21.60 16.07 11.98
C PRO A 137 22.26 15.48 13.23
N VAL A 138 21.89 14.25 13.58
CA VAL A 138 22.62 13.40 14.53
C VAL A 138 23.47 12.44 13.71
#